data_AF-A0A243QPL0-F1
#
_entry.id   AF-A0A243QPL0-F1
#
_cell.length_a   1.000
_cell.length_b   1.000
_cell.length_c   1.000
_cell.angle_alpha   90.00
_cell.angle_beta   90.00
_cell.angle_gamma   90.00
#
_symmetry.space_group_name_H-M   'P 1'
#
loop_
_entity.id
_entity.type
_entity.pdbx_description
1 polymer ?
#
loop_
_entity_poly.entity_id
_entity_poly.type
_entity_poly.pdbx_seq_one_letter_code
_entity_poly.pdbx_strand_id
1 'polypeptide(L)'
;MVGELTSDDLQEWVSGLDVLFGRVAGRFGRVEPRRQARAYLLGLLAPIERKNGWQLAEAAGDAAPDRMQRLLNSARWNPREVRADLR
;
A
#
# COMPACT_ATOMS: atom_id res chain seq x y z
N MET A 1 25.27 3.71 13.04
CA MET A 1 25.07 2.28 12.74
C MET A 1 23.59 2.03 12.77
N VAL A 2 22.99 1.62 11.64
CA VAL A 2 21.65 1.03 11.69
C VAL A 2 21.84 -0.30 12.42
N GLY A 3 21.10 -0.53 13.50
CA GLY A 3 21.15 -1.80 14.22
C GLY A 3 20.80 -2.95 13.28
N GLU A 4 21.30 -4.15 13.59
CA GLU A 4 20.94 -5.36 12.85
C GLU A 4 19.41 -5.52 12.88
N LEU A 5 18.77 -5.50 11.70
CA LEU A 5 17.33 -5.72 11.57
C LEU A 5 17.04 -7.18 11.91
N THR A 6 16.35 -7.41 13.02
CA THR A 6 15.96 -8.75 13.44
C THR A 6 14.68 -9.21 12.75
N SER A 7 14.38 -10.51 12.81
CA SER A 7 13.07 -11.01 12.39
C SER A 7 11.94 -10.40 13.21
N ASP A 8 12.18 -10.10 14.49
CA ASP A 8 11.17 -9.53 15.39
C ASP A 8 10.85 -8.09 15.00
N ASP A 9 11.87 -7.29 14.66
CA ASP A 9 11.68 -5.92 14.12
C ASP A 9 10.83 -5.94 12.85
N LEU A 10 11.07 -6.91 11.96
CA LEU A 10 10.28 -7.08 10.74
C LEU A 10 8.82 -7.46 11.04
N GLN A 11 8.59 -8.38 11.98
CA GLN A 11 7.24 -8.78 12.37
C GLN A 11 6.47 -7.64 13.02
N GLU A 12 7.13 -6.84 13.87
CA GLU A 12 6.53 -5.65 14.48
C GLU A 12 6.16 -4.63 13.40
N TRP A 13 7.05 -4.37 12.44
CA TRP A 13 6.77 -3.46 11.33
C TRP A 13 5.59 -3.93 10.46
N VAL A 14 5.56 -5.22 10.09
CA VAL A 14 4.46 -5.81 9.31
C VAL A 14 3.14 -5.69 10.07
N SER A 15 3.14 -6.01 11.37
CA SER A 15 1.95 -5.92 12.22
C SER A 15 1.48 -4.48 12.36
N GLY A 16 2.40 -3.53 12.56
CA GLY A 16 2.09 -2.10 12.63
C GLY A 16 1.49 -1.58 11.33
N LEU A 17 2.02 -2.02 10.18
CA LEU A 17 1.47 -1.67 8.88
C LEU A 17 0.07 -2.27 8.67
N ASP A 18 -0.17 -3.50 9.11
CA ASP A 18 -1.49 -4.15 9.01
C ASP A 18 -2.52 -3.45 9.92
N VAL A 19 -2.14 -3.05 11.14
CA VAL A 19 -2.99 -2.24 12.03
C VAL A 19 -3.31 -0.90 11.39
N LEU A 20 -2.31 -0.20 10.86
CA LEU A 20 -2.49 1.10 10.20
C LEU A 20 -3.38 0.98 8.97
N PHE A 21 -3.13 -0.01 8.11
CA PHE A 21 -3.94 -0.23 6.91
C PHE A 21 -5.37 -0.68 7.28
N GLY A 22 -5.53 -1.43 8.37
CA GLY A 22 -6.82 -1.83 8.92
C GLY A 22 -7.75 -0.66 9.22
N ARG A 23 -7.20 0.49 9.68
CA ARG A 23 -7.99 1.71 9.95
C ARG A 23 -8.65 2.28 8.70
N VAL A 24 -8.00 2.15 7.54
CA VAL A 24 -8.47 2.72 6.26
C VAL A 24 -9.08 1.69 5.33
N ALA A 25 -8.96 0.40 5.64
CA ALA A 25 -9.40 -0.71 4.78
C ALA A 25 -10.90 -0.63 4.41
N GLY A 26 -11.72 -0.11 5.33
CA GLY A 26 -13.17 0.10 5.12
C GLY A 26 -13.51 1.14 4.05
N ARG A 27 -12.57 2.02 3.68
CA ARG A 27 -12.77 3.04 2.62
C ARG A 27 -12.72 2.47 1.21
N PHE A 28 -12.27 1.22 1.06
CA PHE A 28 -12.28 0.49 -0.20
C PHE A 28 -13.47 -0.47 -0.21
N GLY A 29 -14.50 -0.15 -0.99
CA GLY A 29 -15.76 -0.90 -1.00
C GLY A 29 -15.68 -2.31 -1.60
N ARG A 30 -14.57 -2.67 -2.26
CA ARG A 30 -14.32 -4.00 -2.84
C ARG A 30 -12.95 -4.52 -2.42
N VAL A 31 -12.77 -5.84 -2.47
CA VAL A 31 -11.53 -6.50 -2.06
C VAL A 31 -10.38 -6.20 -3.02
N GLU A 32 -10.64 -6.05 -4.33
CA GLU A 32 -9.60 -5.84 -5.33
C GLU A 32 -8.91 -4.47 -5.19
N PRO A 33 -9.63 -3.32 -5.11
CA PRO A 33 -9.00 -2.03 -4.83
C PRO A 33 -8.34 -1.96 -3.46
N ARG A 34 -8.88 -2.67 -2.45
CA ARG A 34 -8.26 -2.74 -1.12
C ARG A 34 -6.90 -3.43 -1.17
N ARG A 35 -6.81 -4.60 -1.82
CA ARG A 35 -5.55 -5.31 -2.01
C ARG A 35 -4.56 -4.46 -2.79
N GLN A 36 -5.02 -3.81 -3.87
CA GLN A 36 -4.16 -2.93 -4.65
C GLN A 36 -3.67 -1.72 -3.85
N ALA A 37 -4.51 -1.13 -3.00
CA ALA A 37 -4.11 -0.01 -2.14
C ALA A 37 -3.03 -0.40 -1.14
N ARG A 38 -3.12 -1.61 -0.56
CA ARG A 38 -2.07 -2.15 0.32
C ARG A 38 -0.77 -2.35 -0.45
N ALA A 39 -0.84 -2.93 -1.65
CA ALA A 39 0.33 -3.12 -2.51
C ALA A 39 0.95 -1.79 -2.95
N TYR A 40 0.13 -0.80 -3.28
CA TYR A 40 0.58 0.55 -3.60
C TYR A 40 1.32 1.19 -2.43
N LEU A 41 0.76 1.11 -1.21
CA LEU A 41 1.41 1.64 0.00
C LEU A 41 2.76 0.95 0.26
N LEU A 42 2.82 -0.38 0.16
CA LEU A 42 4.08 -1.13 0.27
C LEU A 42 5.10 -0.68 -0.76
N GLY A 43 4.71 -0.54 -2.02
CA GLY A 43 5.59 -0.04 -3.08
C GLY A 43 6.08 1.39 -2.83
N LEU A 44 5.25 2.26 -2.24
CA LEU A 44 5.65 3.61 -1.87
C LEU A 44 6.67 3.63 -0.71
N LEU A 45 6.66 2.64 0.17
CA LEU A 45 7.60 2.52 1.29
C LEU A 45 8.87 1.75 0.91
N ALA A 46 8.80 0.92 -0.13
CA ALA A 46 9.92 0.15 -0.63
C ALA A 46 11.04 1.04 -1.24
N PRO A 47 12.29 0.54 -1.27
CA PRO A 47 13.43 1.22 -1.88
C PRO A 47 13.40 1.14 -3.41
N ILE A 48 12.28 1.55 -4.01
CA ILE A 48 12.12 1.64 -5.47
C ILE A 48 12.60 3.02 -5.91
N GLU A 49 13.59 3.03 -6.81
CA GLU A 49 14.24 4.25 -7.30
C GLU A 49 13.25 5.26 -7.88
N ARG A 50 12.27 4.79 -8.66
CA ARG A 50 11.24 5.65 -9.26
C ARG A 50 9.84 5.06 -9.05
N LYS A 51 8.95 5.86 -8.47
CA LYS A 51 7.63 5.43 -7.96
C LYS A 51 6.51 5.78 -8.94
N ASN A 52 6.60 5.31 -10.17
CA ASN A 52 5.49 5.42 -11.13
C ASN A 52 4.63 4.15 -11.14
N GLY A 53 3.48 4.23 -11.82
CA GLY A 53 2.51 3.13 -11.89
C GLY A 53 3.08 1.81 -12.42
N TRP A 54 4.06 1.82 -13.34
CA TRP A 54 4.71 0.60 -13.82
C TRP A 54 5.60 -0.02 -12.75
N GLN A 55 6.53 0.76 -12.19
CA GLN A 55 7.49 0.23 -11.20
C GLN A 55 6.80 -0.23 -9.92
N LEU A 56 5.72 0.44 -9.51
CA LEU A 56 4.93 0.02 -8.36
C LEU A 56 4.08 -1.23 -8.66
N ALA A 57 3.62 -1.41 -9.91
CA ALA A 57 2.93 -2.63 -10.32
C ALA A 57 3.89 -3.82 -10.38
N GLU A 58 5.08 -3.62 -10.94
CA GLU A 58 6.14 -4.64 -10.96
C GLU A 58 6.54 -5.08 -9.56
N ALA A 59 6.77 -4.13 -8.64
CA ALA A 59 7.06 -4.44 -7.24
C ALA A 59 5.89 -5.15 -6.52
N ALA A 60 4.65 -4.95 -6.99
CA ALA A 60 3.48 -5.67 -6.49
C ALA A 60 3.28 -7.05 -7.14
N GLY A 61 4.13 -7.44 -8.10
CA GLY A 61 3.99 -8.69 -8.84
C GLY A 61 2.92 -8.67 -9.93
N ASP A 62 2.43 -7.48 -10.31
CA ASP A 62 1.46 -7.33 -11.40
C ASP A 62 2.18 -7.33 -12.76
N ALA A 63 1.59 -8.01 -13.75
CA ALA A 63 2.14 -8.08 -15.10
C ALA A 63 2.03 -6.76 -15.91
N ALA A 64 1.22 -5.81 -15.42
CA ALA A 64 0.90 -4.57 -16.12
C ALA A 64 0.44 -3.48 -15.13
N PRO A 65 0.57 -2.17 -15.47
CA PRO A 65 0.23 -1.07 -14.58
C PRO A 65 -1.27 -0.87 -14.37
N ASP A 66 -2.14 -1.57 -15.10
CA ASP A 66 -3.59 -1.36 -15.14
C ASP A 66 -4.27 -1.46 -13.79
N ARG A 67 -3.80 -2.35 -12.90
CA ARG A 67 -4.37 -2.45 -11.55
C ARG A 67 -4.06 -1.20 -10.72
N MET A 68 -2.82 -0.70 -10.82
CA MET A 68 -2.41 0.53 -10.14
C MET A 68 -3.12 1.76 -10.72
N GLN A 69 -3.24 1.83 -12.04
CA GLN A 69 -3.98 2.90 -12.71
C GLN A 69 -5.47 2.86 -12.36
N ARG A 70 -6.10 1.68 -12.34
CA ARG A 70 -7.50 1.54 -11.90
C ARG A 70 -7.69 1.98 -10.46
N LEU A 71 -6.78 1.64 -9.55
CA LEU A 71 -6.83 2.11 -8.16
C LEU A 71 -6.84 3.64 -8.10
N LEU A 72 -5.93 4.30 -8.82
CA LEU A 72 -5.72 5.74 -8.73
C LEU A 72 -6.75 6.56 -9.51
N ASN A 73 -7.22 6.03 -10.65
CA ASN A 73 -8.01 6.80 -11.62
C ASN A 73 -9.50 6.43 -11.62
N SER A 74 -9.88 5.25 -11.14
CA SER A 74 -11.25 4.72 -11.38
C SER A 74 -11.89 4.05 -10.17
N ALA A 75 -11.11 3.53 -9.23
CA ALA A 75 -11.64 2.87 -8.05
C ALA A 75 -12.36 3.90 -7.15
N ARG A 76 -13.48 3.48 -6.56
CA ARG A 76 -14.21 4.30 -5.59
C ARG A 76 -13.53 4.22 -4.22
N TRP A 77 -12.86 5.29 -3.85
CA TRP A 77 -12.36 5.59 -2.50
C TRP A 77 -12.20 7.10 -2.36
N ASN A 78 -12.29 7.63 -1.14
CA ASN A 78 -12.18 9.07 -0.88
C ASN A 78 -10.87 9.39 -0.14
N PRO A 79 -9.90 10.09 -0.75
CA PRO A 79 -8.62 10.41 -0.12
C PRO A 79 -8.75 11.24 1.17
N ARG A 80 -9.79 12.09 1.27
CA ARG A 80 -10.02 12.92 2.46
C ARG A 80 -10.50 12.08 3.63
N GLU A 81 -11.37 11.11 3.36
CA GLU A 81 -11.87 10.18 4.37
C GLU A 81 -10.78 9.20 4.83
N VAL A 82 -10.01 8.65 3.89
CA VAL A 82 -8.82 7.83 4.22
C VAL A 82 -7.87 8.59 5.13
N ARG A 83 -7.59 9.87 4.83
CA ARG A 83 -6.75 10.71 5.69
C ARG A 83 -7.38 11.00 7.05
N ALA A 84 -8.71 11.10 7.12
CA ALA A 84 -9.41 11.38 8.38
C ALA A 84 -9.31 10.19 9.36
N ASP A 85 -9.35 8.96 8.85
CA ASP A 85 -9.22 7.74 9.66
C ASP A 85 -7.79 7.51 10.23
N LEU A 86 -6.82 8.30 9.77
CA LEU A 86 -5.42 8.25 10.21
C LEU A 86 -5.04 9.33 11.23
N ARG A 87 -5.97 10.21 11.60
CA ARG A 87 -5.78 11.27 12.61
C ARG A 87 -6.19 10.79 13.99
#